data_AF-A0A6A4LCA1-F1
#
_entry.id   AF-A0A6A4LCA1-F1
#
_cell.length_a   1.000
_cell.length_b   1.000
_cell.length_c   1.000
_cell.angle_alpha   90.00
_cell.angle_beta   90.00
_cell.angle_gamma   90.00
#
_symmetry.space_group_name_H-M   'P 1'
#
loop_
_entity.id
_entity.type
_entity.pdbx_description
1 polymer ?
#
loop_
_entity_poly.entity_id
_entity_poly.type
_entity_poly.pdbx_seq_one_letter_code
_entity_poly.pdbx_strand_id
1 'polypeptide(L)'
;MVSDGFVQCFAAWYGSCPGLKVLTPYSSEDARGLLKAAIRDPDPVVFLENELLYGESFPVSAEVLDSSFCLPIGKAKIEREGKHVTITAFSKMVGYALKVSQSFLIVQLKLLAFNPSFFFFFWEQNNWYHAQAAEILAKEGISAEVINLRSIRPLDRAAINASVRKTNRLVTVEEGFPQHGVGAEIW
;
A
#
# COMPACT_ATOMS: atom_id res chain seq x y z
N MET A 1 -7.43 -26.47 10.21
CA MET A 1 -6.46 -25.95 11.19
C MET A 1 -5.10 -25.63 10.56
N VAL A 2 -5.04 -25.14 9.32
CA VAL A 2 -3.76 -24.80 8.65
C VAL A 2 -3.74 -23.36 8.13
N SER A 3 -4.75 -22.54 8.46
CA SER A 3 -4.86 -21.13 8.05
C SER A 3 -4.00 -20.20 8.89
N ASP A 4 -3.91 -20.45 10.20
CA ASP A 4 -3.53 -19.40 11.17
C ASP A 4 -2.03 -19.07 11.15
N GLY A 5 -1.19 -19.95 10.60
CA GLY A 5 0.26 -19.75 10.54
C GLY A 5 0.76 -18.99 9.32
N PHE A 6 -0.03 -18.92 8.23
CA PHE A 6 0.45 -18.42 6.92
C PHE A 6 -0.06 -17.03 6.54
N VAL A 7 -1.04 -16.49 7.27
CA VAL A 7 -1.73 -15.23 6.92
C VAL A 7 -1.43 -14.08 7.90
N GLN A 8 -0.28 -14.13 8.58
CA GLN A 8 0.06 -13.17 9.64
C GLN A 8 0.86 -11.98 9.14
N CYS A 9 0.58 -10.80 9.69
CA CYS A 9 1.37 -9.59 9.48
C CYS A 9 2.05 -9.16 10.79
N PHE A 10 3.36 -9.42 10.90
CA PHE A 10 4.17 -9.11 12.10
C PHE A 10 4.86 -7.73 12.04
N ALA A 11 4.44 -6.86 11.12
CA ALA A 11 5.03 -5.54 10.93
C ALA A 11 5.13 -4.72 12.23
N ALA A 12 4.03 -4.65 12.99
CA ALA A 12 3.99 -3.92 14.26
C ALA A 12 4.88 -4.56 15.34
N TRP A 13 4.91 -5.89 15.41
CA TRP A 13 5.71 -6.62 16.40
C TRP A 13 7.21 -6.40 16.17
N TYR A 14 7.69 -6.58 14.94
CA TYR A 14 9.09 -6.28 14.58
C TYR A 14 9.40 -4.78 14.69
N GLY A 15 8.46 -3.90 14.35
CA GLY A 15 8.63 -2.45 14.47
C GLY A 15 8.84 -1.97 15.91
N SER A 16 8.31 -2.72 16.87
CA SER A 16 8.45 -2.45 18.31
C SER A 16 9.83 -2.81 18.86
N CYS A 17 10.61 -3.63 18.17
CA CYS A 17 11.95 -4.04 18.59
C CYS A 17 13.00 -2.95 18.29
N PRO A 18 13.64 -2.35 19.31
CA PRO A 18 14.69 -1.36 19.09
C PRO A 18 15.90 -1.96 18.36
N GLY A 19 16.52 -1.16 17.48
CA GLY A 19 17.69 -1.58 16.70
C GLY A 19 17.37 -2.36 15.41
N LEU A 20 16.13 -2.84 15.23
CA LEU A 20 15.71 -3.43 13.95
C LEU A 20 15.23 -2.36 12.97
N LYS A 21 15.58 -2.54 11.70
CA LYS A 21 14.91 -1.89 10.57
C LYS A 21 13.85 -2.84 10.01
N VAL A 22 12.69 -2.33 9.63
CA VAL A 22 11.56 -3.13 9.16
C VAL A 22 11.02 -2.55 7.87
N LEU A 23 11.06 -3.35 6.80
CA LEU A 23 10.69 -2.97 5.44
C LEU A 23 9.50 -3.82 4.95
N THR A 24 8.59 -3.17 4.23
CA THR A 24 7.33 -3.74 3.74
C THR A 24 7.09 -3.30 2.29
N PRO A 25 7.78 -3.91 1.31
CA PRO A 25 7.65 -3.54 -0.09
C PRO A 25 6.24 -3.81 -0.64
N TYR A 26 5.82 -3.00 -1.61
CA TYR A 26 4.56 -3.19 -2.35
C TYR A 26 4.81 -3.54 -3.82
N SER A 27 5.62 -2.75 -4.53
CA SER A 27 5.88 -2.98 -5.97
C SER A 27 7.14 -3.81 -6.22
N SER A 28 7.29 -4.35 -7.43
CA SER A 28 8.54 -5.02 -7.84
C SER A 28 9.76 -4.09 -7.76
N GLU A 29 9.58 -2.79 -8.01
CA GLU A 29 10.64 -1.79 -7.87
C GLU A 29 11.01 -1.59 -6.39
N ASP A 30 10.02 -1.53 -5.50
CA ASP A 30 10.24 -1.44 -4.06
C ASP A 30 10.99 -2.67 -3.56
N ALA A 31 10.53 -3.87 -3.92
CA ALA A 31 11.12 -5.12 -3.50
C ALA A 31 12.60 -5.19 -3.89
N ARG A 32 12.91 -4.93 -5.17
CA ARG A 32 14.28 -4.95 -5.67
C ARG A 32 15.16 -3.87 -5.05
N GLY A 33 14.68 -2.63 -4.99
CA GLY A 33 15.47 -1.49 -4.50
C GLY A 33 15.72 -1.54 -3.00
N LEU A 34 14.71 -1.92 -2.21
CA LEU A 34 14.79 -2.00 -0.76
C LEU A 34 15.50 -3.28 -0.28
N LEU A 35 15.38 -4.41 -0.98
CA LEU A 35 16.12 -5.62 -0.62
C LEU A 35 17.63 -5.42 -0.81
N LYS A 36 18.03 -4.76 -1.91
CA LYS A 36 19.43 -4.36 -2.10
C LYS A 36 19.91 -3.38 -1.04
N ALA A 37 19.07 -2.43 -0.63
CA ALA A 37 19.38 -1.51 0.46
C ALA A 37 19.58 -2.28 1.77
N ALA A 38 18.68 -3.22 2.08
CA ALA A 38 18.74 -4.06 3.27
C ALA A 38 20.01 -4.91 3.35
N ILE A 39 20.42 -5.56 2.25
CA ILE A 39 21.65 -6.37 2.20
C ILE A 39 22.91 -5.53 2.44
N ARG A 40 22.89 -4.26 2.00
CA ARG A 40 24.04 -3.35 2.11
C ARG A 40 24.08 -2.57 3.42
N ASP A 41 23.00 -2.62 4.19
CA ASP A 41 22.88 -1.88 5.45
C ASP A 41 23.65 -2.62 6.55
N PRO A 42 24.45 -1.91 7.38
CA PRO A 42 25.17 -2.54 8.49
C PRO A 42 24.26 -2.99 9.65
N ASP A 43 23.04 -2.45 9.73
CA ASP A 43 22.08 -2.76 10.79
C ASP A 43 21.19 -3.96 10.40
N PRO A 44 20.68 -4.74 11.37
CA PRO A 44 19.77 -5.85 11.08
C PRO A 44 18.44 -5.35 10.47
N VAL A 45 18.09 -5.90 9.31
CA VAL A 45 16.86 -5.56 8.58
C VAL A 45 15.92 -6.76 8.49
N VAL A 46 14.68 -6.57 8.93
CA VAL A 46 13.55 -7.48 8.67
C VAL A 46 12.84 -7.03 7.40
N PHE A 47 12.79 -7.93 6.42
CA PHE A 47 12.15 -7.67 5.12
C PHE A 47 10.87 -8.51 4.99
N LEU A 48 9.71 -7.84 5.03
CA LEU A 48 8.39 -8.48 5.07
C LEU A 48 7.73 -8.44 3.69
N GLU A 49 8.01 -9.46 2.88
CA GLU A 49 7.36 -9.65 1.57
C GLU A 49 5.97 -10.26 1.75
N ASN A 50 4.99 -9.77 0.98
CA ASN A 50 3.64 -10.34 0.99
C ASN A 50 3.56 -11.41 -0.10
N GLU A 51 3.29 -12.64 0.32
CA GLU A 51 3.25 -13.81 -0.55
C GLU A 51 2.27 -13.65 -1.72
N LEU A 52 1.13 -13.00 -1.50
CA LEU A 52 0.10 -12.82 -2.52
C LEU A 52 0.54 -11.87 -3.64
N LEU A 53 1.57 -11.04 -3.41
CA LEU A 53 2.12 -10.14 -4.43
C LEU A 53 3.10 -10.83 -5.38
N TYR A 54 3.57 -12.05 -5.08
CA TYR A 54 4.48 -12.77 -5.99
C TYR A 54 3.85 -13.13 -7.34
N GLY A 55 2.52 -13.32 -7.37
CA GLY A 55 1.77 -13.59 -8.60
C GLY A 55 1.36 -12.33 -9.38
N GLU A 56 1.61 -11.13 -8.82
CA GLU A 56 1.19 -9.87 -9.40
C GLU A 56 2.30 -9.25 -10.25
N SER A 57 1.94 -8.71 -11.41
CA SER A 57 2.88 -8.02 -12.30
C SER A 57 2.80 -6.52 -12.10
N PHE A 58 3.95 -5.88 -11.88
CA PHE A 58 4.07 -4.44 -11.79
C PHE A 58 4.82 -3.89 -13.01
N PRO A 59 4.48 -2.68 -13.49
CA PRO A 59 5.34 -1.98 -14.44
C PRO A 59 6.70 -1.70 -13.78
N VAL A 60 7.78 -2.00 -14.49
CA VAL A 60 9.15 -1.80 -14.01
C VAL A 60 9.90 -0.92 -15.02
N SER A 61 10.49 0.16 -14.52
CA SER A 61 11.35 1.05 -15.30
C SER A 61 12.70 0.41 -15.64
N ALA A 62 13.33 0.86 -16.73
CA ALA A 62 14.65 0.35 -17.14
C ALA A 62 15.74 0.64 -16.09
N GLU A 63 15.61 1.73 -15.34
CA GLU A 63 16.54 2.14 -14.28
C GLU A 63 16.62 1.10 -13.15
N VAL A 64 15.49 0.48 -12.81
CA VAL A 64 15.41 -0.55 -11.78
C VAL A 64 16.24 -1.77 -12.15
N LEU A 65 16.36 -2.07 -13.46
CA LEU A 65 17.14 -3.20 -13.96
C LEU A 65 18.65 -3.04 -13.79
N ASP A 66 19.12 -1.84 -13.44
CA ASP A 66 20.50 -1.62 -13.12
C ASP A 66 20.92 -2.32 -11.80
N SER A 67 22.19 -2.69 -11.72
CA SER A 67 22.77 -3.38 -10.56
C SER A 67 22.92 -2.44 -9.35
N SER A 68 23.17 -1.16 -9.59
CA SER A 68 23.34 -0.12 -8.57
C SER A 68 22.04 0.39 -7.99
N PHE A 69 20.90 0.20 -8.70
CA PHE A 69 19.58 0.64 -8.23
C PHE A 69 19.32 0.24 -6.78
N CYS A 70 19.04 1.23 -5.95
CA CYS A 70 18.85 1.10 -4.52
C CYS A 70 17.87 2.18 -4.05
N LEU A 71 16.96 1.81 -3.17
CA LEU A 71 16.01 2.76 -2.59
C LEU A 71 16.43 3.14 -1.17
N PRO A 72 16.23 4.39 -0.74
CA PRO A 72 16.54 4.81 0.62
C PRO A 72 15.58 4.16 1.61
N ILE A 73 16.15 3.51 2.64
CA ILE A 73 15.41 3.02 3.80
C ILE A 73 14.82 4.20 4.57
N GLY A 74 13.59 4.03 5.08
CA GLY A 74 12.91 5.08 5.85
C GLY A 74 12.30 6.20 5.03
N LYS A 75 12.13 5.99 3.71
CA LYS A 75 11.46 6.95 2.83
C LYS A 75 10.19 6.36 2.25
N ALA A 76 9.08 7.02 2.57
CA ALA A 76 7.78 6.70 2.00
C ALA A 76 7.69 7.22 0.56
N LYS A 77 6.74 6.66 -0.21
CA LYS A 77 6.47 7.09 -1.59
C LYS A 77 5.00 7.52 -1.69
N ILE A 78 4.77 8.68 -2.28
CA ILE A 78 3.43 9.08 -2.69
C ILE A 78 3.14 8.35 -4.00
N GLU A 79 2.27 7.34 -3.96
CA GLU A 79 1.85 6.60 -5.16
C GLU A 79 0.78 7.36 -5.94
N ARG A 80 0.00 8.20 -5.24
CA ARG A 80 -1.04 9.04 -5.84
C ARG A 80 -1.20 10.32 -5.03
N GLU A 81 -1.17 11.46 -5.71
CA GLU A 81 -1.47 12.76 -5.12
C GLU A 81 -2.97 12.93 -4.83
N GLY A 82 -3.28 13.59 -3.73
CA GLY A 82 -4.67 13.91 -3.35
C GLY A 82 -4.79 15.20 -2.54
N LYS A 83 -6.03 15.59 -2.24
CA LYS A 83 -6.32 16.89 -1.59
C LYS A 83 -7.22 16.80 -0.36
N HIS A 84 -8.02 15.75 -0.24
CA HIS A 84 -9.10 15.71 0.75
C HIS A 84 -8.84 14.74 1.91
N VAL A 85 -8.08 13.67 1.65
CA VAL A 85 -7.73 12.67 2.67
C VAL A 85 -6.38 12.05 2.33
N THR A 86 -5.57 11.79 3.34
CA THR A 86 -4.33 11.01 3.25
C THR A 86 -4.61 9.58 3.67
N ILE A 87 -4.23 8.63 2.82
CA ILE A 87 -4.29 7.20 3.08
C ILE A 87 -2.85 6.69 3.19
N THR A 88 -2.44 6.23 4.37
CA THR A 88 -1.17 5.52 4.54
C THR A 88 -1.43 4.02 4.50
N ALA A 89 -0.67 3.31 3.67
CA ALA A 89 -0.72 1.87 3.56
C ALA A 89 0.68 1.30 3.34
N PHE A 90 0.83 0.00 3.54
CA PHE A 90 2.05 -0.71 3.23
C PHE A 90 1.74 -2.07 2.62
N SER A 91 2.72 -2.63 1.90
CA SER A 91 2.58 -3.91 1.22
C SER A 91 1.31 -3.99 0.35
N LYS A 92 0.61 -5.14 0.31
CA LYS A 92 -0.58 -5.37 -0.52
C LYS A 92 -1.68 -4.32 -0.34
N MET A 93 -1.80 -3.73 0.86
CA MET A 93 -2.82 -2.73 1.15
C MET A 93 -2.66 -1.43 0.34
N VAL A 94 -1.46 -1.14 -0.16
CA VAL A 94 -1.23 -0.02 -1.08
C VAL A 94 -2.02 -0.22 -2.38
N GLY A 95 -2.04 -1.44 -2.93
CA GLY A 95 -2.80 -1.75 -4.14
C GLY A 95 -4.30 -1.58 -3.95
N TYR A 96 -4.83 -1.93 -2.78
CA TYR A 96 -6.22 -1.68 -2.44
C TYR A 96 -6.53 -0.19 -2.28
N ALA A 97 -5.67 0.57 -1.61
CA ALA A 97 -5.80 2.02 -1.48
C ALA A 97 -5.78 2.73 -2.85
N LEU A 98 -4.93 2.28 -3.77
CA LEU A 98 -4.87 2.79 -5.14
C LEU A 98 -6.16 2.50 -5.92
N LYS A 99 -6.67 1.27 -5.87
CA LYS A 99 -7.94 0.89 -6.54
C LYS A 99 -9.11 1.77 -6.07
N VAL A 100 -9.19 2.03 -4.76
CA VAL A 100 -10.20 2.91 -4.16
C VAL A 100 -10.04 4.36 -4.65
N SER A 101 -8.80 4.85 -4.77
CA SER A 101 -8.51 6.25 -5.09
C SER A 101 -8.56 6.59 -6.59
N GLN A 102 -8.44 5.61 -7.49
CA GLN A 102 -8.40 5.82 -8.95
C GLN A 102 -9.77 5.99 -9.62
N SER A 103 -10.87 5.72 -8.91
CA SER A 103 -12.17 5.46 -9.54
C SER A 103 -12.97 6.66 -10.07
N PHE A 104 -12.39 7.87 -10.05
CA PHE A 104 -12.99 9.00 -10.77
C PHE A 104 -13.20 8.73 -12.28
N LEU A 105 -12.40 7.84 -12.90
CA LEU A 105 -12.50 7.55 -14.34
C LEU A 105 -13.27 6.25 -14.66
N ILE A 106 -13.27 5.27 -13.75
CA ILE A 106 -13.82 3.92 -14.02
C ILE A 106 -15.35 3.89 -13.91
N VAL A 107 -15.95 4.71 -13.04
CA VAL A 107 -17.42 4.79 -12.93
C VAL A 107 -18.05 5.36 -14.21
N GLN A 108 -17.37 6.30 -14.88
CA GLN A 108 -17.83 6.85 -16.16
C GLN A 108 -17.84 5.79 -17.29
N LEU A 109 -16.87 4.87 -17.31
CA LEU A 109 -16.80 3.79 -18.30
C LEU A 109 -17.78 2.64 -18.01
N LYS A 110 -18.04 2.30 -16.74
CA LYS A 110 -19.01 1.24 -16.38
C LYS A 110 -20.46 1.64 -16.71
N LEU A 111 -20.81 2.93 -16.65
CA LEU A 111 -22.13 3.43 -17.05
C LEU A 111 -22.39 3.31 -18.57
N LEU A 112 -21.34 3.25 -19.40
CA LEU A 112 -21.48 3.08 -20.85
C LEU A 112 -21.63 1.61 -21.29
N ALA A 113 -21.38 0.64 -20.40
CA ALA A 113 -21.43 -0.79 -20.71
C ALA A 113 -22.74 -1.48 -20.28
N PHE A 114 -23.74 -0.74 -19.82
CA PHE A 114 -25.05 -1.28 -19.44
C PHE A 114 -25.94 -1.51 -20.68
N ASN A 115 -25.50 -2.39 -21.57
CA ASN A 115 -26.33 -2.95 -22.64
C ASN A 115 -26.97 -4.25 -22.11
N PRO A 116 -28.32 -4.35 -22.03
CA PRO A 116 -29.01 -5.45 -21.36
C PRO A 116 -28.99 -6.82 -22.07
N SER A 117 -28.17 -7.01 -23.11
CA SER A 117 -28.12 -8.26 -23.89
C SER A 117 -27.00 -9.25 -23.51
N PHE A 118 -26.18 -8.98 -22.49
CA PHE A 118 -25.10 -9.89 -22.06
C PHE A 118 -25.22 -10.25 -20.58
N PHE A 119 -25.83 -11.40 -20.31
CA PHE A 119 -25.86 -12.03 -19.00
C PHE A 119 -24.64 -12.96 -18.89
N PHE A 120 -23.54 -12.48 -18.28
CA PHE A 120 -22.37 -13.30 -17.98
C PHE A 120 -22.23 -13.43 -16.46
N PHE A 121 -22.41 -14.65 -15.96
CA PHE A 121 -22.21 -15.04 -14.56
C PHE A 121 -20.70 -14.91 -14.26
N PHE A 122 -20.28 -13.85 -13.56
CA PHE A 122 -18.87 -13.63 -13.24
C PHE A 122 -18.57 -14.07 -11.81
N TRP A 123 -17.86 -15.17 -11.68
CA TRP A 123 -17.32 -15.69 -10.42
C TRP A 123 -15.92 -15.08 -10.22
N GLU A 124 -15.84 -13.96 -9.51
CA GLU A 124 -14.60 -13.50 -8.84
C GLU A 124 -14.99 -13.04 -7.44
N GLN A 125 -14.88 -13.94 -6.46
CA GLN A 125 -15.08 -13.59 -5.07
C GLN A 125 -13.92 -12.71 -4.57
N ASN A 126 -14.28 -11.68 -3.79
CA ASN A 126 -13.45 -10.96 -2.80
C ASN A 126 -12.84 -9.60 -3.16
N ASN A 127 -13.58 -8.64 -3.74
CA ASN A 127 -13.15 -7.21 -3.76
C ASN A 127 -14.28 -6.16 -3.73
N TRP A 128 -15.49 -6.51 -3.26
CA TRP A 128 -16.67 -5.63 -3.37
C TRP A 128 -16.55 -4.33 -2.55
N TYR A 129 -15.87 -4.35 -1.42
CA TYR A 129 -15.69 -3.17 -0.56
C TYR A 129 -14.85 -2.07 -1.22
N HIS A 130 -13.81 -2.42 -1.98
CA HIS A 130 -12.96 -1.43 -2.63
C HIS A 130 -13.69 -0.72 -3.76
N ALA A 131 -14.49 -1.47 -4.54
CA ALA A 131 -15.33 -0.90 -5.60
C ALA A 131 -16.39 0.04 -5.02
N GLN A 132 -17.05 -0.38 -3.93
CA GLN A 132 -18.05 0.44 -3.26
C GLN A 132 -17.44 1.71 -2.64
N ALA A 133 -16.29 1.60 -1.96
CA ALA A 133 -15.59 2.77 -1.40
C ALA A 133 -15.14 3.74 -2.50
N ALA A 134 -14.66 3.21 -3.62
CA ALA A 134 -14.33 4.00 -4.81
C ALA A 134 -15.53 4.79 -5.36
N GLU A 135 -16.69 4.15 -5.47
CA GLU A 135 -17.93 4.78 -5.94
C GLU A 135 -18.38 5.91 -5.00
N ILE A 136 -18.29 5.70 -3.68
CA ILE A 136 -18.61 6.72 -2.68
C ILE A 136 -17.66 7.90 -2.79
N LEU A 137 -16.34 7.67 -2.86
CA LEU A 137 -15.36 8.74 -3.02
C LEU A 137 -15.59 9.53 -4.29
N ALA A 138 -15.91 8.87 -5.41
CA ALA A 138 -16.21 9.53 -6.67
C ALA A 138 -17.51 10.36 -6.57
N LYS A 139 -18.56 9.81 -5.97
CA LYS A 139 -19.84 10.50 -5.75
C LYS A 139 -19.70 11.76 -4.89
N GLU A 140 -18.85 11.70 -3.87
CA GLU A 140 -18.60 12.81 -2.96
C GLU A 140 -17.49 13.76 -3.43
N GLY A 141 -16.87 13.50 -4.59
CA GLY A 141 -15.83 14.37 -5.13
C GLY A 141 -14.48 14.26 -4.39
N ILE A 142 -14.26 13.20 -3.60
CA ILE A 142 -13.13 13.07 -2.68
C ILE A 142 -11.89 12.52 -3.40
N SER A 143 -10.88 13.37 -3.55
CA SER A 143 -9.53 12.97 -4.00
C SER A 143 -8.63 12.57 -2.83
N ALA A 144 -8.25 11.29 -2.78
CA ALA A 144 -7.41 10.68 -1.76
C ALA A 144 -5.93 10.58 -2.15
N GLU A 145 -5.04 11.07 -1.29
CA GLU A 145 -3.60 10.87 -1.39
C GLU A 145 -3.25 9.48 -0.89
N VAL A 146 -2.44 8.72 -1.61
CA VAL A 146 -2.01 7.38 -1.21
C VAL A 146 -0.50 7.38 -0.96
N ILE A 147 -0.11 7.10 0.27
CA ILE A 147 1.26 6.97 0.72
C ILE A 147 1.58 5.50 0.96
N ASN A 148 2.52 4.98 0.19
CA ASN A 148 3.18 3.71 0.42
C ASN A 148 4.32 3.93 1.44
N LEU A 149 4.15 3.41 2.66
CA LEU A 149 5.09 3.65 3.75
C LEU A 149 6.48 3.08 3.47
N ARG A 150 6.58 1.93 2.76
CA ARG A 150 7.80 1.15 2.45
C ARG A 150 8.62 0.66 3.65
N SER A 151 8.74 1.48 4.69
CA SER A 151 9.46 1.20 5.93
C SER A 151 8.56 1.49 7.11
N ILE A 152 8.40 0.49 7.97
CA ILE A 152 7.72 0.61 9.26
C ILE A 152 8.70 1.19 10.29
N ARG A 153 9.98 0.84 10.16
CA ARG A 153 11.06 1.36 11.00
C ARG A 153 12.35 1.53 10.18
N PRO A 154 12.92 2.74 10.11
CA PRO A 154 12.38 4.01 10.60
C PRO A 154 11.16 4.48 9.78
N LEU A 155 10.13 5.00 10.45
CA LEU A 155 8.93 5.53 9.80
C LEU A 155 9.16 6.94 9.25
N ASP A 156 8.74 7.21 8.00
CA ASP A 156 8.84 8.54 7.39
C ASP A 156 7.74 9.50 7.89
N ARG A 157 7.85 9.90 9.16
CA ARG A 157 6.91 10.84 9.80
C ARG A 157 6.85 12.19 9.07
N ALA A 158 7.93 12.60 8.42
CA ALA A 158 7.99 13.87 7.71
C ALA A 158 7.05 13.87 6.49
N ALA A 159 7.09 12.82 5.67
CA ALA A 159 6.20 12.68 4.52
C ALA A 159 4.72 12.58 4.95
N ILE A 160 4.43 11.79 5.98
CA ILE A 160 3.06 11.64 6.51
C ILE A 160 2.56 12.98 7.02
N ASN A 161 3.33 13.68 7.85
CA ASN A 161 2.93 14.98 8.40
C ASN A 161 2.75 16.05 7.31
N ALA A 162 3.58 16.06 6.27
CA ALA A 162 3.43 16.98 5.15
C ALA A 162 2.11 16.73 4.40
N SER A 163 1.77 15.46 4.18
CA SER A 163 0.53 15.05 3.54
C SER A 163 -0.71 15.37 4.39
N VAL A 164 -0.67 15.04 5.69
CA VAL A 164 -1.80 15.32 6.60
C VAL A 164 -2.02 16.83 6.75
N ARG A 165 -0.97 17.66 6.73
CA ARG A 165 -1.14 19.12 6.69
C ARG A 165 -1.84 19.61 5.41
N LYS A 166 -1.67 18.90 4.30
CA LYS A 166 -2.32 19.21 3.02
C LYS A 166 -3.80 18.78 3.01
N THR A 167 -4.11 17.60 3.55
CA THR A 167 -5.44 16.98 3.43
C THR A 167 -6.32 17.17 4.68
N ASN A 168 -5.73 17.50 5.83
CA ASN A 168 -6.36 17.59 7.15
C ASN A 168 -7.02 16.31 7.67
N ARG A 169 -6.86 15.17 6.97
CA ARG A 169 -7.50 13.90 7.33
C ARG A 169 -6.54 12.75 7.04
N LEU A 170 -6.47 11.79 7.96
CA LEU A 170 -5.62 10.61 7.85
C LEU A 170 -6.46 9.34 8.01
N VAL A 171 -6.22 8.37 7.15
CA VAL A 171 -6.72 7.00 7.25
C VAL A 171 -5.54 6.04 7.09
N THR A 172 -5.43 5.08 7.99
CA THR A 172 -4.40 4.03 7.92
C THR A 172 -5.04 2.73 7.46
N VAL A 173 -4.42 2.04 6.48
CA VAL A 173 -4.93 0.77 5.96
C VAL A 173 -3.84 -0.30 6.10
N GLU A 174 -4.12 -1.33 6.89
CA GLU A 174 -3.21 -2.44 7.16
C GLU A 174 -3.95 -3.77 7.32
N GLU A 175 -3.21 -4.88 7.17
CA GLU A 175 -3.71 -6.25 7.37
C GLU A 175 -3.41 -6.79 8.79
N GLY A 176 -2.63 -6.04 9.56
CA GLY A 176 -2.23 -6.44 10.90
C GLY A 176 -3.38 -6.44 11.91
N PHE A 177 -3.06 -6.84 13.13
CA PHE A 177 -4.00 -6.77 14.23
C PHE A 177 -4.43 -5.32 14.48
N PRO A 178 -5.74 -5.04 14.65
CA PRO A 178 -6.20 -3.67 14.83
C PRO A 178 -5.73 -3.07 16.15
N GLN A 179 -5.52 -3.89 17.18
CA GLN A 179 -4.92 -3.45 18.44
C GLN A 179 -3.40 -3.39 18.31
N HIS A 180 -2.83 -2.23 18.62
CA HIS A 180 -1.38 -1.99 18.57
C HIS A 180 -0.75 -2.28 17.19
N GLY A 181 -1.54 -2.09 16.12
CA GLY A 181 -1.07 -2.16 14.74
C GLY A 181 -0.17 -0.98 14.38
N VAL A 182 0.39 -0.99 13.17
CA VAL A 182 1.25 0.10 12.69
C VAL A 182 0.48 1.41 12.68
N GLY A 183 -0.83 1.38 12.39
CA GLY A 183 -1.68 2.57 12.40
C GLY A 183 -1.71 3.30 13.74
N ALA A 184 -1.54 2.58 14.86
CA ALA A 184 -1.51 3.17 16.20
C ALA A 184 -0.26 4.04 16.43
N GLU A 185 0.84 3.78 15.73
CA GLU A 185 2.12 4.50 15.87
C GLU A 185 2.22 5.76 14.98
N ILE A 186 1.31 5.88 14.01
CA ILE A 186 1.27 6.98 13.05
C ILE A 186 0.60 8.23 13.66
N TRP A 187 -0.25 8.05 14.68
CA TRP A 187 -1.04 9.11 15.32
C TRP A 187 -0.22 9.99 16.26
#